data_AF-A0A4R4PYA2-F1
#
_entry.id   AF-A0A4R4PYA2-F1
#
_cell.length_a   1.000
_cell.length_b   1.000
_cell.length_c   1.000
_cell.angle_alpha   90.00
_cell.angle_beta   90.00
_cell.angle_gamma   90.00
#
_symmetry.space_group_name_H-M   'P 1'
#
loop_
_entity.id
_entity.type
_entity.pdbx_description
1 polymer ?
#
loop_
_entity_poly.entity_id
_entity_poly.type
_entity_poly.pdbx_seq_one_letter_code
_entity_poly.pdbx_strand_id
1 'polypeptide(L)'
;MERTAVRRRLSWQVATVVDVRRETATARTIVLDVPDWPGHLAGQHVDVRLTAPDGYRASRSYSIASAWTSTTIELTVESVPDGEVSPYLVDVLKPGDPLELRGPVGGWFVWKPEQEGPVQLIGGGSGVVPLRAMLQAHTSSTTPVRLLYSVRRPTSVIYVDDLKELAAADDVHISLVYTREAPAGETRVGRIDADVIDRLTFTPADEPTTYVCGPTPFVETVADLLVAAGHDPARIRTERFGPTGG
;
A
#
# COMPACT_ATOMS: atom_id res chain seq x y z
N MET A 1 -3.52 -12.37 -31.16
CA MET A 1 -2.96 -13.65 -30.67
C MET A 1 -3.07 -13.65 -29.15
N GLU A 2 -4.18 -14.19 -28.64
CA GLU A 2 -4.42 -14.35 -27.19
C GLU A 2 -3.40 -15.32 -26.61
N ARG A 3 -2.55 -14.82 -25.71
CA ARG A 3 -1.80 -15.69 -24.81
C ARG A 3 -2.76 -16.13 -23.71
N THR A 4 -3.31 -17.33 -23.84
CA THR A 4 -3.96 -18.05 -22.75
C THR A 4 -2.97 -18.11 -21.59
N ALA A 5 -3.14 -17.25 -20.59
CA ALA A 5 -2.33 -17.25 -19.39
C ALA A 5 -2.58 -18.59 -18.68
N VAL A 6 -1.62 -19.51 -18.78
CA VAL A 6 -1.56 -20.68 -17.92
C VAL A 6 -1.57 -20.14 -16.50
N ARG A 7 -2.65 -20.40 -15.74
CA ARG A 7 -2.72 -20.12 -14.29
C ARG A 7 -1.61 -20.95 -13.64
N ARG A 8 -0.42 -20.38 -13.51
CA ARG A 8 0.69 -20.99 -12.77
C ARG A 8 0.21 -21.16 -11.34
N ARG A 9 0.25 -22.40 -10.83
CA ARG A 9 -0.11 -22.69 -9.44
C ARG A 9 0.85 -21.91 -8.55
N LEU A 10 0.33 -21.04 -7.69
CA LEU A 10 1.16 -20.28 -6.76
C LEU A 10 1.86 -21.25 -5.80
N SER A 11 3.20 -21.28 -5.87
CA SER A 11 4.05 -22.07 -4.98
C SER A 11 4.68 -21.18 -3.92
N TRP A 12 4.96 -21.78 -2.76
CA TRP A 12 5.84 -21.16 -1.77
C TRP A 12 7.27 -21.17 -2.33
N GLN A 13 7.95 -20.04 -2.19
CA GLN A 13 9.35 -19.86 -2.57
C GLN A 13 10.09 -19.16 -1.42
N VAL A 14 11.38 -19.45 -1.29
CA VAL A 14 12.24 -18.83 -0.29
C VAL A 14 12.90 -17.62 -0.94
N ALA A 15 12.63 -16.45 -0.38
CA ALA A 15 13.32 -15.22 -0.70
C ALA A 15 14.46 -14.99 0.29
N THR A 16 15.45 -14.18 -0.12
CA THR A 16 16.52 -13.72 0.79
C THR A 16 16.28 -12.25 1.11
N VAL A 17 16.31 -11.90 2.40
CA VAL A 17 16.31 -10.49 2.82
C VAL A 17 17.64 -9.87 2.40
N VAL A 18 17.61 -8.87 1.54
CA VAL A 18 18.84 -8.20 1.07
C VAL A 18 19.07 -6.86 1.78
N ASP A 19 18.01 -6.23 2.27
CA ASP A 19 18.08 -4.96 2.98
C ASP A 19 16.84 -4.74 3.87
N VAL A 20 16.98 -3.91 4.91
CA VAL A 20 15.90 -3.50 5.81
C VAL A 20 16.04 -2.01 6.17
N ARG A 21 14.93 -1.27 6.10
CA ARG A 21 14.91 0.19 6.32
C ARG A 21 13.77 0.55 7.26
N ARG A 22 14.06 1.28 8.34
CA ARG A 22 13.00 1.80 9.23
C ARG A 22 12.33 3.00 8.58
N GLU A 23 11.01 2.90 8.37
CA GLU A 23 10.20 4.00 7.84
C GLU A 23 9.64 4.87 8.98
N THR A 24 9.25 4.23 10.08
CA THR A 24 8.80 4.90 11.31
C THR A 24 9.27 4.11 12.53
N ALA A 25 8.85 4.53 13.73
CA ALA A 25 9.06 3.75 14.94
C ALA A 25 8.38 2.37 14.90
N THR A 26 7.30 2.23 14.13
CA THR A 26 6.50 0.99 14.05
C THR A 26 6.51 0.34 12.67
N ALA A 27 7.02 1.00 11.63
CA ALA A 27 7.02 0.49 10.26
C ALA A 27 8.42 0.28 9.71
N ARG A 28 8.61 -0.82 8.97
CA ARG A 28 9.88 -1.19 8.34
C ARG A 28 9.66 -1.73 6.94
N THR A 29 10.46 -1.26 5.99
CA THR A 29 10.58 -1.81 4.64
C THR A 29 11.61 -2.93 4.63
N ILE A 30 11.26 -4.05 4.02
CA ILE A 30 12.05 -5.26 3.86
C ILE A 30 12.23 -5.48 2.36
N VAL A 31 13.48 -5.55 1.93
CA VAL A 31 13.83 -5.78 0.53
C VAL A 31 14.17 -7.25 0.38
N LEU A 32 13.51 -7.90 -0.56
CA LEU A 32 13.60 -9.34 -0.77
C LEU A 32 14.11 -9.61 -2.19
N ASP A 33 15.21 -10.35 -2.32
CA ASP A 33 15.55 -10.98 -3.59
C ASP A 33 14.78 -12.29 -3.73
N VAL A 34 14.06 -12.40 -4.85
CA VAL A 34 13.18 -13.52 -5.17
C VAL A 34 13.57 -14.03 -6.56
N PRO A 35 14.54 -14.95 -6.67
CA PRO A 35 15.19 -15.27 -7.96
C PRO A 35 14.23 -15.65 -9.09
N ASP A 36 13.15 -16.38 -8.78
CA ASP A 36 12.15 -16.84 -9.74
C ASP A 36 10.89 -15.97 -9.77
N TRP A 37 10.99 -14.69 -9.38
CA TRP A 37 9.84 -13.80 -9.32
C TRP A 37 9.18 -13.63 -10.69
N PRO A 38 7.88 -13.95 -10.84
CA PRO A 38 7.21 -13.92 -12.14
C PRO A 38 6.81 -12.50 -12.59
N GLY A 39 7.13 -11.47 -11.80
CA GLY A 39 6.59 -10.11 -11.93
C GLY A 39 5.31 -9.91 -11.13
N HIS A 40 4.91 -8.65 -10.96
CA HIS A 40 3.67 -8.27 -10.27
C HIS A 40 3.11 -6.95 -10.82
N LEU A 41 1.86 -6.67 -10.47
CA LEU A 41 1.22 -5.38 -10.74
C LEU A 41 1.10 -4.58 -9.46
N ALA A 42 1.17 -3.25 -9.57
CA ALA A 42 1.06 -2.33 -8.44
C ALA A 42 -0.29 -2.48 -7.75
N GLY A 43 -0.25 -2.79 -6.44
CA GLY A 43 -1.42 -3.09 -5.62
C GLY A 43 -1.64 -4.57 -5.31
N GLN A 44 -0.88 -5.49 -5.94
CA GLN A 44 -0.86 -6.89 -5.52
C GLN A 44 -0.12 -7.09 -4.18
N HIS A 45 -0.33 -8.26 -3.58
CA HIS A 45 0.29 -8.65 -2.32
C HIS A 45 0.96 -10.02 -2.41
N VAL A 46 1.71 -10.39 -1.37
CA VAL A 46 2.24 -11.74 -1.15
C VAL A 46 1.75 -12.27 0.19
N ASP A 47 1.59 -13.57 0.29
CA ASP A 47 1.50 -14.24 1.59
C ASP A 47 2.92 -14.51 2.08
N VAL A 48 3.25 -14.05 3.29
CA VAL A 48 4.49 -14.36 4.00
C VAL A 48 4.19 -15.43 5.03
N ARG A 49 5.05 -16.45 5.12
CA ARG A 49 4.97 -17.50 6.13
C ARG A 49 6.22 -17.49 7.01
N LEU A 50 6.00 -17.53 8.32
CA LEU A 50 7.02 -17.82 9.30
C LEU A 50 6.79 -19.21 9.85
N THR A 51 7.86 -20.00 9.96
CA THR A 51 7.87 -21.32 10.59
C THR A 51 8.74 -21.26 11.84
N ALA A 52 8.17 -21.50 13.01
CA ALA A 52 8.89 -21.58 14.27
C ALA A 52 9.67 -22.91 14.40
N PRO A 53 10.68 -23.00 15.30
CA PRO A 53 11.48 -24.21 15.46
C PRO A 53 10.70 -25.47 15.85
N ASP A 54 9.55 -25.30 16.50
CA ASP A 54 8.61 -26.37 16.87
C ASP A 54 7.69 -26.79 15.71
N GLY A 55 7.82 -26.16 14.54
CA GLY A 55 7.03 -26.41 13.35
C GLY A 55 5.74 -25.60 13.26
N TYR A 56 5.42 -24.74 14.24
CA TYR A 56 4.28 -23.84 14.14
C TYR A 56 4.43 -22.88 12.97
N ARG A 57 3.33 -22.63 12.23
CA ARG A 57 3.33 -21.80 11.03
C ARG A 57 2.28 -20.71 11.14
N ALA A 58 2.73 -19.46 11.03
CA ALA A 58 1.86 -18.32 10.86
C ALA A 58 2.01 -17.76 9.45
N SER A 59 0.91 -17.35 8.82
CA SER A 59 0.94 -16.68 7.52
C SER A 59 0.11 -15.41 7.53
N ARG A 60 0.61 -14.36 6.87
CA ARG A 60 -0.05 -13.05 6.74
C ARG A 60 0.20 -12.49 5.35
N SER A 61 -0.80 -11.79 4.82
CA SER A 61 -0.69 -11.12 3.53
C SER A 61 -0.10 -9.72 3.71
N TYR A 62 0.85 -9.36 2.85
CA TYR A 62 1.50 -8.05 2.82
C TYR A 62 1.51 -7.51 1.40
N SER A 63 1.02 -6.28 1.22
CA SER A 63 1.10 -5.57 -0.06
C SER A 63 2.55 -5.43 -0.50
N ILE A 64 2.78 -5.59 -1.80
CA ILE A 64 4.07 -5.28 -2.41
C ILE A 64 4.16 -3.76 -2.47
N ALA A 65 5.23 -3.21 -1.90
CA ALA A 65 5.46 -1.78 -1.71
C ALA A 65 6.12 -1.09 -2.91
N SER A 66 6.64 -1.88 -3.85
CA SER A 66 7.39 -1.42 -5.01
C SER A 66 6.65 -1.69 -6.31
N ALA A 67 6.93 -0.90 -7.36
CA ALA A 67 6.63 -1.32 -8.73
C ALA A 67 7.54 -2.47 -9.17
N TRP A 68 7.11 -3.26 -10.16
CA TRP A 68 7.92 -4.36 -10.67
C TRP A 68 9.01 -3.85 -11.61
N THR A 69 10.26 -4.07 -11.23
CA THR A 69 11.44 -3.73 -12.05
C THR A 69 12.37 -4.92 -12.29
N SER A 70 12.42 -5.88 -11.36
CA SER A 70 13.32 -7.04 -11.42
C SER A 70 12.82 -8.22 -10.56
N THR A 71 13.73 -9.05 -10.05
CA THR A 71 13.48 -10.13 -9.08
C THR A 71 13.35 -9.61 -7.64
N THR A 72 13.68 -8.35 -7.39
CA THR A 72 13.60 -7.76 -6.07
C THR A 72 12.21 -7.16 -5.83
N ILE A 73 11.64 -7.42 -4.65
CA ILE A 73 10.39 -6.80 -4.20
C ILE A 73 10.60 -6.14 -2.84
N GLU A 74 9.86 -5.08 -2.57
CA GLU A 74 9.80 -4.46 -1.25
C GLU A 74 8.49 -4.82 -0.55
N LEU A 75 8.55 -5.17 0.73
CA LEU A 75 7.39 -5.28 1.63
C LEU A 75 7.55 -4.28 2.76
N THR A 76 6.53 -3.49 3.06
CA THR A 76 6.56 -2.63 4.23
C THR A 76 5.54 -3.09 5.23
N VAL A 77 6.05 -3.38 6.43
CA VAL A 77 5.29 -3.98 7.52
C VAL A 77 5.20 -2.97 8.65
N GLU A 78 3.98 -2.70 9.10
CA GLU A 78 3.75 -1.98 10.35
C GLU A 78 3.49 -3.00 11.48
N SER A 79 4.19 -2.82 12.59
CA SER A 79 4.09 -3.69 13.76
C SER A 79 2.75 -3.52 14.44
N VAL A 80 1.99 -4.60 14.50
CA VAL A 80 0.79 -4.71 15.33
C VAL A 80 1.22 -5.24 16.70
N PRO A 81 0.90 -4.52 17.81
CA PRO A 81 1.12 -5.03 19.15
C PRO A 81 0.50 -6.41 19.33
N ASP A 82 1.23 -7.31 19.98
CA ASP A 82 0.81 -8.71 20.22
C ASP A 82 0.56 -9.56 18.95
N GLY A 83 0.98 -9.06 17.78
CA GLY A 83 0.92 -9.82 16.53
C GLY A 83 1.96 -10.94 16.47
N GLU A 84 1.62 -12.09 15.89
CA GLU A 84 2.54 -13.24 15.78
C GLU A 84 3.66 -13.04 14.75
N VAL A 85 3.41 -12.22 13.72
CA VAL A 85 4.29 -12.10 12.54
C VAL A 85 4.95 -10.73 12.46
N SER A 86 4.18 -9.65 12.58
CA SER A 86 4.69 -8.30 12.35
C SER A 86 5.81 -7.85 13.29
N PRO A 87 5.85 -8.17 14.60
CA PRO A 87 6.97 -7.79 15.46
C PRO A 87 8.28 -8.46 15.04
N TYR A 88 8.24 -9.74 14.65
CA TYR A 88 9.43 -10.42 14.13
C TYR A 88 9.93 -9.75 12.84
N LEU A 89 9.01 -9.45 11.91
CA LEU A 89 9.35 -8.81 10.63
C LEU A 89 9.85 -7.36 10.79
N VAL A 90 9.51 -6.66 11.88
CA VAL A 90 9.92 -5.27 12.12
C VAL A 90 11.18 -5.18 12.99
N ASP A 91 11.29 -6.00 14.04
CA ASP A 91 12.32 -5.82 15.07
C ASP A 91 13.43 -6.88 15.04
N VAL A 92 13.17 -8.06 14.45
CA VAL A 92 14.11 -9.20 14.53
C VAL A 92 14.76 -9.56 13.21
N LEU A 93 14.00 -9.65 12.12
CA LEU A 93 14.47 -10.10 10.80
C LEU A 93 15.62 -9.21 10.27
N LYS A 94 16.66 -9.80 9.67
CA LYS A 94 17.89 -9.12 9.21
C LYS A 94 18.24 -9.47 7.75
N PRO A 95 19.06 -8.65 7.09
CA PRO A 95 19.69 -9.04 5.82
C PRO A 95 20.42 -10.39 5.95
N GLY A 96 20.24 -11.25 4.95
CA GLY A 96 20.70 -12.64 4.91
C GLY A 96 19.68 -13.67 5.38
N ASP A 97 18.63 -13.27 6.10
CA ASP A 97 17.61 -14.21 6.59
C ASP A 97 16.73 -14.73 5.44
N PRO A 98 16.35 -16.02 5.46
CA PRO A 98 15.37 -16.56 4.52
C PRO A 98 13.94 -16.16 4.92
N LEU A 99 13.10 -15.84 3.94
CA LEU A 99 11.69 -15.58 4.14
C LEU A 99 10.83 -16.34 3.14
N GLU A 100 9.90 -17.17 3.62
CA GLU A 100 8.97 -17.89 2.74
C GLU A 100 7.85 -16.97 2.28
N LEU A 101 7.64 -16.87 0.97
CA LEU A 101 6.54 -16.11 0.40
C LEU A 101 5.83 -16.86 -0.72
N ARG A 102 4.59 -16.47 -0.98
CA ARG A 102 3.77 -16.95 -2.09
C ARG A 102 3.04 -15.78 -2.73
N GLY A 103 3.17 -15.64 -4.05
CA GLY A 103 2.51 -14.59 -4.81
C GLY A 103 3.08 -14.40 -6.22
N PRO A 104 2.70 -13.32 -6.90
CA PRO A 104 1.77 -12.30 -6.42
C PRO A 104 0.32 -12.81 -6.33
N VAL A 105 -0.46 -12.24 -5.39
CA VAL A 105 -1.88 -12.50 -5.17
C VAL A 105 -2.67 -11.20 -5.38
N GLY A 106 -3.91 -11.32 -5.84
CA GLY A 106 -4.81 -10.19 -6.09
C GLY A 106 -5.01 -9.89 -7.57
N GLY A 107 -5.70 -8.78 -7.86
CA GLY A 107 -6.03 -8.35 -9.22
C GLY A 107 -7.17 -7.32 -9.29
N TRP A 108 -8.00 -7.24 -8.25
CA TRP A 108 -9.04 -6.21 -8.13
C TRP A 108 -8.44 -4.84 -7.79
N PHE A 109 -7.59 -4.79 -6.77
CA PHE A 109 -6.96 -3.56 -6.29
C PHE A 109 -5.63 -3.31 -7.02
N VAL A 110 -5.67 -3.23 -8.36
CA VAL A 110 -4.46 -3.04 -9.17
C VAL A 110 -4.62 -1.85 -10.08
N TRP A 111 -3.58 -1.01 -10.14
CA TRP A 111 -3.45 0.05 -11.13
C TRP A 111 -2.39 -0.31 -12.18
N LYS A 112 -2.60 0.12 -13.43
CA LYS A 112 -1.64 -0.02 -14.53
C LYS A 112 -1.46 1.29 -15.29
N PRO A 113 -0.25 1.59 -15.80
CA PRO A 113 0.03 2.82 -16.55
C PRO A 113 -0.86 3.05 -17.79
N GLU A 114 -1.38 1.99 -18.38
CA GLU A 114 -2.25 2.07 -19.57
C GLU A 114 -3.72 2.36 -19.23
N GLN A 115 -4.08 2.45 -17.95
CA GLN A 115 -5.44 2.85 -17.56
C GLN A 115 -5.64 4.35 -17.81
N GLU A 116 -6.74 4.68 -18.49
CA GLU A 116 -7.12 6.07 -18.78
C GLU A 116 -7.91 6.71 -17.62
N GLY A 117 -7.82 8.03 -17.54
CA GLY A 117 -8.58 8.88 -16.61
C GLY A 117 -7.89 9.07 -15.26
N PRO A 118 -8.18 10.16 -14.53
CA PRO A 118 -7.50 10.50 -13.29
C PRO A 118 -7.53 9.39 -12.24
N VAL A 119 -6.51 9.34 -11.39
CA VAL A 119 -6.35 8.32 -10.35
C VAL A 119 -6.38 8.97 -8.98
N GLN A 120 -7.34 8.57 -8.16
CA GLN A 120 -7.41 8.98 -6.76
C GLN A 120 -6.91 7.84 -5.87
N LEU A 121 -5.87 8.08 -5.09
CA LEU A 121 -5.33 7.19 -4.08
C LEU A 121 -5.70 7.73 -2.70
N ILE A 122 -6.25 6.90 -1.80
CA ILE A 122 -6.63 7.31 -0.44
C ILE A 122 -6.13 6.27 0.57
N GLY A 123 -5.14 6.66 1.36
CA GLY A 123 -4.44 5.77 2.29
C GLY A 123 -4.68 6.13 3.76
N GLY A 124 -4.84 5.12 4.62
CA GLY A 124 -4.86 5.27 6.07
C GLY A 124 -3.75 4.46 6.73
N GLY A 125 -2.78 5.12 7.38
CA GLY A 125 -1.61 4.44 7.98
C GLY A 125 -0.86 3.57 6.96
N SER A 126 -0.53 2.32 7.31
CA SER A 126 0.09 1.35 6.38
C SER A 126 -0.74 1.03 5.12
N GLY A 127 -1.97 1.53 5.00
CA GLY A 127 -2.72 1.56 3.73
C GLY A 127 -2.00 2.28 2.58
N VAL A 128 -0.98 3.10 2.86
CA VAL A 128 -0.16 3.75 1.82
C VAL A 128 0.72 2.76 1.04
N VAL A 129 1.02 1.58 1.58
CA VAL A 129 1.97 0.62 0.98
C VAL A 129 1.62 0.24 -0.46
N PRO A 130 0.41 -0.30 -0.76
CA PRO A 130 0.06 -0.59 -2.16
C PRO A 130 -0.08 0.67 -3.02
N LEU A 131 -0.41 1.83 -2.41
CA LEU A 131 -0.58 3.10 -3.12
C LEU A 131 0.76 3.69 -3.56
N ARG A 132 1.82 3.51 -2.77
CA ARG A 132 3.20 3.82 -3.16
C ARG A 132 3.62 3.03 -4.40
N ALA A 133 3.33 1.72 -4.44
CA ALA A 133 3.63 0.92 -5.61
C ALA A 133 2.93 1.45 -6.87
N MET A 134 1.71 1.97 -6.73
CA MET A 134 0.98 2.62 -7.84
C MET A 134 1.64 3.94 -8.27
N LEU A 135 2.08 4.77 -7.32
CA LEU A 135 2.85 5.99 -7.62
C LEU A 135 4.18 5.69 -8.32
N GLN A 136 4.90 4.64 -7.90
CA GLN A 136 6.14 4.24 -8.57
C GLN A 136 5.89 3.72 -9.99
N ALA A 137 4.83 2.93 -10.20
CA ALA A 137 4.45 2.47 -11.53
C ALA A 137 3.99 3.63 -12.43
N HIS A 138 3.45 4.69 -11.83
CA HIS A 138 2.94 5.86 -12.53
C HIS A 138 4.02 6.68 -13.24
N THR A 139 5.29 6.53 -12.89
CA THR A 139 6.44 7.16 -13.60
C THR A 139 6.50 6.88 -15.12
N SER A 140 5.72 5.93 -15.62
CA SER A 140 5.55 5.60 -17.04
C SER A 140 4.25 6.13 -17.68
N SER A 141 3.47 6.93 -16.96
CA SER A 141 2.19 7.52 -17.35
C SER A 141 2.23 9.04 -17.14
N THR A 142 1.31 9.76 -17.79
CA THR A 142 1.10 11.20 -17.59
C THR A 142 -0.30 11.50 -17.03
N THR A 143 -0.97 10.46 -16.53
CA THR A 143 -2.32 10.56 -16.00
C THR A 143 -2.30 11.30 -14.67
N PRO A 144 -3.16 12.30 -14.43
CA PRO A 144 -3.22 12.98 -13.15
C PRO A 144 -3.47 12.01 -11.98
N VAL A 145 -2.63 12.05 -10.95
CA VAL A 145 -2.75 11.25 -9.73
C VAL A 145 -2.81 12.15 -8.50
N ARG A 146 -3.76 11.85 -7.61
CA ARG A 146 -3.85 12.47 -6.28
C ARG A 146 -3.72 11.42 -5.20
N LEU A 147 -2.82 11.62 -4.24
CA LEU A 147 -2.77 10.84 -3.00
C LEU A 147 -3.30 11.68 -1.84
N LEU A 148 -4.36 11.19 -1.19
CA LEU A 148 -4.82 11.69 0.11
C LEU A 148 -4.39 10.70 1.19
N TYR A 149 -3.43 11.09 2.03
CA TYR A 149 -2.83 10.19 3.02
C TYR A 149 -3.14 10.64 4.46
N SER A 150 -3.96 9.85 5.15
CA SER A 150 -4.37 10.08 6.53
C SER A 150 -3.48 9.33 7.53
N VAL A 151 -2.83 10.09 8.41
CA VAL A 151 -1.95 9.57 9.48
C VAL A 151 -2.29 10.18 10.83
N ARG A 152 -1.69 9.66 11.90
CA ARG A 152 -1.92 10.17 13.26
C ARG A 152 -1.20 11.49 13.52
N ARG A 153 0.05 11.56 13.08
CA ARG A 153 1.01 12.63 13.36
C ARG A 153 2.17 12.60 12.36
N PRO A 154 3.00 13.66 12.27
CA PRO A 154 4.11 13.72 11.30
C PRO A 154 5.06 12.52 11.39
N THR A 155 5.36 12.06 12.61
CA THR A 155 6.22 10.89 12.85
C THR A 155 5.59 9.54 12.46
N SER A 156 4.34 9.54 12.02
CA SER A 156 3.63 8.35 11.51
C SER A 156 3.56 8.30 9.99
N VAL A 157 4.10 9.29 9.28
CA VAL A 157 4.18 9.26 7.81
C VAL A 157 5.23 8.22 7.40
N ILE A 158 4.78 7.16 6.73
CA ILE A 158 5.64 6.16 6.09
C ILE A 158 6.11 6.73 4.74
N TYR A 159 7.37 6.50 4.36
CA TYR A 159 7.98 6.93 3.08
C TYR A 159 8.12 8.45 2.91
N VAL A 160 8.48 9.19 3.95
CA VAL A 160 8.53 10.67 3.91
C VAL A 160 9.34 11.20 2.73
N ASP A 161 10.54 10.69 2.49
CA ASP A 161 11.42 11.22 1.44
C ASP A 161 11.03 10.73 0.05
N ASP A 162 10.60 9.47 -0.07
CA ASP A 162 10.12 8.88 -1.33
C ASP A 162 8.81 9.55 -1.81
N LEU A 163 7.87 9.86 -0.91
CA LEU A 163 6.67 10.62 -1.27
C LEU A 163 6.98 12.05 -1.70
N LYS A 164 8.00 12.70 -1.10
CA LYS A 164 8.44 14.03 -1.55
C LYS A 164 9.05 13.98 -2.95
N GLU A 165 9.84 12.95 -3.24
CA GLU A 165 10.44 12.75 -4.56
C GLU A 165 9.36 12.49 -5.61
N LEU A 166 8.39 11.61 -5.32
CA LEU A 166 7.27 11.32 -6.21
C LEU A 166 6.38 12.55 -6.46
N ALA A 167 6.19 13.42 -5.46
CA ALA A 167 5.43 14.66 -5.58
C ALA A 167 6.14 15.75 -6.41
N ALA A 168 7.37 15.52 -6.89
CA ALA A 168 8.06 16.46 -7.78
C ALA A 168 7.57 16.38 -9.23
N ALA A 169 6.81 15.35 -9.59
CA ALA A 169 6.17 15.24 -10.91
C ALA A 169 4.91 16.13 -10.99
N ASP A 170 4.74 16.87 -12.09
CA ASP A 170 3.65 17.84 -12.27
C ASP A 170 2.24 17.22 -12.21
N ASP A 171 2.13 15.93 -12.54
CA ASP A 171 0.89 15.17 -12.55
C ASP A 171 0.64 14.38 -11.26
N VAL A 172 1.48 14.52 -10.24
CA VAL A 172 1.32 13.90 -8.93
C VAL A 172 1.08 14.95 -7.85
N HIS A 173 -0.06 14.87 -7.17
CA HIS A 173 -0.37 15.73 -6.03
C HIS A 173 -0.59 14.91 -4.77
N ILE A 174 0.13 15.23 -3.70
CA ILE A 174 0.06 14.51 -2.42
C ILE A 174 -0.41 15.45 -1.31
N SER A 175 -1.49 15.07 -0.63
CA SER A 175 -2.08 15.76 0.50
C SER A 175 -2.03 14.88 1.75
N LEU A 176 -1.56 15.43 2.86
CA LEU A 176 -1.50 14.76 4.17
C LEU A 176 -2.62 15.26 5.08
N VAL A 177 -3.29 14.34 5.76
CA VAL A 177 -4.30 14.65 6.79
C VAL A 177 -3.85 14.05 8.12
N TYR A 178 -3.84 14.87 9.16
CA TYR A 178 -3.41 14.47 10.50
C TYR A 178 -4.60 14.33 11.44
N THR A 179 -4.73 13.15 12.05
CA THR A 179 -5.91 12.82 12.87
C THR A 179 -5.75 13.14 14.37
N ARG A 180 -4.53 13.44 14.85
CA ARG A 180 -4.27 13.69 16.28
C ARG A 180 -3.33 14.86 16.54
N GLU A 181 -2.27 14.99 15.76
CA GLU A 181 -1.26 16.04 15.91
C GLU A 181 -0.79 16.43 14.50
N ALA A 182 -0.76 17.72 14.19
CA ALA A 182 -0.30 18.24 12.91
C ALA A 182 0.98 19.08 13.08
N PRO A 183 1.77 19.27 12.00
CA PRO A 183 2.90 20.20 12.01
C PRO A 183 2.47 21.63 12.36
N ALA A 184 3.41 22.44 12.86
CA ALA A 184 3.16 23.86 13.09
C ALA A 184 2.71 24.55 11.79
N GLY A 185 1.65 25.36 11.88
CA GLY A 185 1.05 26.07 10.74
C GLY A 185 -0.10 25.31 10.06
N GLU A 186 -0.26 24.00 10.33
CA GLU A 186 -1.44 23.26 9.90
C GLU A 186 -2.60 23.49 10.88
N THR A 187 -3.72 23.98 10.37
CA THR A 187 -4.87 24.34 11.22
C THR A 187 -5.86 23.20 11.37
N ARG A 188 -5.86 22.25 10.43
CA ARG A 188 -6.80 21.14 10.45
C ARG A 188 -6.19 19.90 11.12
N VAL A 189 -6.80 19.50 12.23
CA VAL A 189 -6.58 18.20 12.87
C VAL A 189 -7.92 17.47 12.93
N GLY A 190 -7.98 16.26 12.36
CA GLY A 190 -9.21 15.49 12.33
C GLY A 190 -9.15 14.32 11.35
N ARG A 191 -10.15 13.44 11.43
CA ARG A 191 -10.34 12.39 10.43
C ARG A 191 -10.81 13.00 9.10
N ILE A 192 -10.68 12.22 8.02
CA ILE A 192 -11.28 12.55 6.74
C ILE A 192 -12.81 12.65 6.93
N ASP A 193 -13.39 13.74 6.43
CA ASP A 193 -14.82 14.01 6.37
C ASP A 193 -15.18 14.49 4.95
N ALA A 194 -16.45 14.84 4.72
CA ALA A 194 -16.94 15.26 3.41
C ALA A 194 -16.20 16.49 2.87
N ASP A 195 -15.86 17.43 3.76
CA ASP A 195 -15.16 18.68 3.46
C ASP A 195 -13.70 18.45 3.05
N VAL A 196 -13.06 17.40 3.58
CA VAL A 196 -11.75 16.93 3.10
C VAL A 196 -11.86 16.29 1.71
N ILE A 197 -12.86 15.42 1.49
CA ILE A 197 -13.06 14.78 0.19
C ILE A 197 -13.26 15.84 -0.89
N ASP A 198 -14.22 16.75 -0.70
CA ASP A 198 -14.55 17.80 -1.67
C ASP A 198 -13.33 18.66 -2.08
N ARG A 199 -12.46 19.00 -1.13
CA ARG A 199 -11.31 19.88 -1.40
C ARG A 199 -10.08 19.16 -1.92
N LEU A 200 -9.80 17.93 -1.46
CA LEU A 200 -8.50 17.30 -1.65
C LEU A 200 -8.54 16.11 -2.63
N THR A 201 -9.72 15.67 -3.06
CA THR A 201 -9.84 14.61 -4.08
C THR A 201 -10.24 15.17 -5.44
N PHE A 202 -10.17 14.35 -6.48
CA PHE A 202 -10.89 14.65 -7.72
C PHE A 202 -12.40 14.69 -7.47
N THR A 203 -13.11 15.43 -8.31
CA THR A 203 -14.57 15.50 -8.26
C THR A 203 -15.20 14.29 -8.98
N PRO A 204 -16.49 13.99 -8.76
CA PRO A 204 -17.18 12.96 -9.53
C PRO A 204 -17.18 13.21 -11.05
N ALA A 205 -17.17 14.48 -11.47
CA ALA A 205 -17.16 14.86 -12.89
C ALA A 205 -15.84 14.55 -13.59
N ASP A 206 -14.74 14.42 -12.84
CA ASP A 206 -13.44 13.99 -13.36
C ASP A 206 -13.40 12.46 -13.61
N GLU A 207 -14.43 11.73 -13.16
CA GLU A 207 -14.55 10.28 -13.24
C GLU A 207 -13.26 9.54 -12.81
N PRO A 208 -12.68 9.80 -11.63
CA PRO A 208 -11.43 9.15 -11.25
C PRO A 208 -11.64 7.64 -11.01
N THR A 209 -10.63 6.82 -11.29
CA THR A 209 -10.54 5.50 -10.66
C THR A 209 -9.96 5.69 -9.26
N THR A 210 -10.70 5.30 -8.22
CA THR A 210 -10.35 5.57 -6.83
C THR A 210 -9.90 4.29 -6.12
N TYR A 211 -8.76 4.33 -5.45
CA TYR A 211 -8.17 3.23 -4.68
C TYR A 211 -8.10 3.63 -3.21
N VAL A 212 -8.87 2.96 -2.36
CA VAL A 212 -8.92 3.22 -0.92
C VAL A 212 -8.31 2.04 -0.17
N CYS A 213 -7.30 2.31 0.66
CA CYS A 213 -6.62 1.28 1.44
C CYS A 213 -6.33 1.70 2.87
N GLY A 214 -6.55 0.79 3.83
CA GLY A 214 -6.27 1.02 5.24
C GLY A 214 -7.07 0.10 6.16
N PRO A 215 -7.18 0.45 7.46
CA PRO A 215 -8.02 -0.27 8.41
C PRO A 215 -9.49 -0.32 7.98
N THR A 216 -10.19 -1.42 8.26
CA THR A 216 -11.62 -1.60 7.88
C THR A 216 -12.50 -0.36 8.17
N PRO A 217 -12.51 0.22 9.39
CA PRO A 217 -13.35 1.40 9.65
C PRO A 217 -12.98 2.64 8.83
N PHE A 218 -11.69 2.78 8.47
CA PHE A 218 -11.23 3.87 7.61
C PHE A 218 -11.76 3.70 6.19
N VAL A 219 -11.60 2.50 5.63
CA VAL A 219 -12.02 2.19 4.25
C VAL A 219 -13.53 2.35 4.10
N GLU A 220 -14.31 1.86 5.07
CA GLU A 220 -15.77 2.02 5.07
C GLU A 220 -16.17 3.50 5.12
N THR A 221 -15.62 4.27 6.06
CA THR A 221 -15.90 5.71 6.18
C THR A 221 -15.58 6.46 4.88
N VAL A 222 -14.42 6.23 4.28
CA VAL A 222 -14.01 6.92 3.05
C VAL A 222 -14.87 6.50 1.86
N ALA A 223 -15.20 5.21 1.73
CA ALA A 223 -16.07 4.74 0.66
C ALA A 223 -17.48 5.38 0.76
N ASP A 224 -18.04 5.45 1.96
CA ASP A 224 -19.35 6.08 2.19
C ASP A 224 -19.31 7.57 1.85
N LEU A 225 -18.25 8.29 2.23
CA LEU A 225 -18.07 9.70 1.89
C LEU A 225 -17.95 9.94 0.38
N LEU A 226 -17.21 9.08 -0.35
CA LEU A 226 -17.09 9.17 -1.80
C LEU A 226 -18.43 8.94 -2.50
N VAL A 227 -19.20 7.93 -2.06
CA VAL A 227 -20.53 7.67 -2.61
C VAL A 227 -21.49 8.82 -2.29
N ALA A 228 -21.44 9.36 -1.06
CA ALA A 228 -22.24 10.52 -0.68
C ALA A 228 -21.88 11.79 -1.48
N ALA A 229 -20.62 11.93 -1.87
CA ALA A 229 -20.15 12.99 -2.76
C ALA A 229 -20.55 12.77 -4.24
N GLY A 230 -21.08 11.59 -4.59
CA GLY A 230 -21.59 11.28 -5.94
C GLY A 230 -20.62 10.51 -6.84
N HIS A 231 -19.51 9.99 -6.31
CA HIS A 231 -18.62 9.11 -7.09
C HIS A 231 -19.33 7.79 -7.44
N ASP A 232 -19.11 7.30 -8.66
CA ASP A 232 -19.60 5.99 -9.08
C ASP A 232 -18.95 4.87 -8.26
N PRO A 233 -19.74 4.07 -7.50
CA PRO A 233 -19.22 2.95 -6.72
C PRO A 233 -18.42 1.93 -7.54
N ALA A 234 -18.71 1.77 -8.84
CA ALA A 234 -18.00 0.84 -9.72
C ALA A 234 -16.54 1.27 -9.99
N ARG A 235 -16.22 2.56 -9.76
CA ARG A 235 -14.86 3.11 -9.90
C ARG A 235 -14.11 3.16 -8.57
N ILE A 236 -14.74 2.76 -7.46
CA ILE A 236 -14.12 2.72 -6.13
C ILE A 236 -13.64 1.31 -5.83
N ARG A 237 -12.33 1.14 -5.81
CA ARG A 237 -11.64 -0.11 -5.45
C ARG A 237 -11.16 0.01 -4.02
N THR A 238 -11.42 -1.01 -3.21
CA THR A 238 -11.06 -1.02 -1.79
C THR A 238 -10.20 -2.23 -1.45
N GLU A 239 -9.22 -2.04 -0.57
CA GLU A 239 -8.43 -3.11 0.06
C GLU A 239 -8.35 -2.82 1.55
N ARG A 240 -8.63 -3.83 2.39
CA ARG A 240 -8.75 -3.66 3.84
C ARG A 240 -7.70 -4.49 4.57
N PHE A 241 -7.15 -3.95 5.64
CA PHE A 241 -6.35 -4.71 6.61
C PHE A 241 -7.02 -4.66 7.98
N GLY A 242 -7.12 -5.81 8.64
CA GLY A 242 -7.72 -5.94 9.98
C GLY A 242 -6.73 -6.54 10.97
N PRO A 243 -6.96 -6.39 12.29
CA PRO A 243 -6.19 -7.13 13.29
C PRO A 243 -6.28 -8.62 12.96
N THR A 244 -5.15 -9.21 12.60
CA THR A 244 -5.07 -10.65 12.33
C THR A 244 -4.66 -11.35 13.61
N GLY A 245 -5.61 -11.45 14.54
CA GLY A 245 -5.47 -12.17 15.80
C GLY A 245 -6.76 -12.14 16.60
N GLY A 246 -7.40 -13.30 16.75
CA GLY A 246 -8.55 -13.54 17.64
C GLY A 246 -9.86 -13.78 16.92
#